data_AF-A0A0N8TZD2-F1
#
_entry.id   AF-A0A0N8TZD2-F1
#
_cell.length_a   1.000
_cell.length_b   1.000
_cell.length_c   1.000
_cell.angle_alpha   90.00
_cell.angle_beta   90.00
_cell.angle_gamma   90.00
#
_symmetry.space_group_name_H-M   'P 1'
#
loop_
_entity.id
_entity.type
_entity.pdbx_description
1 polymer ?
#
loop_
_entity_poly.entity_id
_entity_poly.type
_entity_poly.pdbx_seq_one_letter_code
_entity_poly.pdbx_strand_id
1 'polypeptide(L)'
;MAAKIRVKVPTAPSFLFQEIVPEEIFNLFKDDPLFLLNIFDERALRMLQKLRDKFGPCTVNNWLWGGANHLRGYRPLDCPIGAKRSQHKLGKAFDCSFENYTAQQVRDYVLAHPEEFPYITAIEGDVNWFHFDVRTPTWIGIKVFYP
;
A
#
# COMPACT_ATOMS: atom_id res chain seq x y z
N MET A 1 -24.77 -11.23 15.00
CA MET A 1 -23.48 -10.77 14.45
C MET A 1 -23.77 -10.01 13.16
N ALA A 2 -23.43 -8.72 13.08
CA ALA A 2 -23.57 -7.97 11.84
C ALA A 2 -22.61 -8.57 10.79
N ALA A 3 -23.11 -8.85 9.59
CA ALA A 3 -22.26 -9.29 8.49
C ALA A 3 -21.18 -8.22 8.25
N LYS A 4 -19.91 -8.58 8.37
CA LYS A 4 -18.80 -7.68 8.05
C LYS A 4 -18.91 -7.36 6.56
N ILE A 5 -19.32 -6.13 6.22
CA ILE A 5 -19.36 -5.65 4.84
C ILE A 5 -17.92 -5.77 4.29
N ARG A 6 -17.76 -6.59 3.26
CA ARG A 6 -16.49 -6.76 2.53
C ARG A 6 -16.61 -6.03 1.20
N VAL A 7 -16.29 -4.74 1.20
CA VAL A 7 -16.21 -3.97 -0.05
C VAL A 7 -14.81 -4.15 -0.62
N LYS A 8 -14.74 -4.69 -1.84
CA LYS A 8 -13.50 -4.77 -2.61
C LYS A 8 -13.08 -3.38 -3.07
N VAL A 9 -11.78 -3.15 -3.14
CA VAL A 9 -11.22 -1.91 -3.70
C VAL A 9 -11.32 -1.99 -5.23
N PRO A 10 -12.10 -1.14 -5.92
CA PRO A 10 -12.40 -1.33 -7.34
C PRO A 10 -11.17 -1.42 -8.26
N THR A 11 -10.15 -0.60 -8.01
CA THR A 11 -8.90 -0.55 -8.79
C THR A 11 -7.82 -1.50 -8.28
N ALA A 12 -8.07 -2.18 -7.16
CA ALA A 12 -7.24 -3.24 -6.59
C ALA A 12 -8.13 -4.38 -6.05
N PRO A 13 -8.89 -5.08 -6.92
CA PRO A 13 -9.99 -5.96 -6.52
C PRO A 13 -9.57 -7.22 -5.73
N SER A 14 -8.27 -7.50 -5.63
CA SER A 14 -7.72 -8.52 -4.74
C SER A 14 -7.66 -8.10 -3.27
N PHE A 15 -7.97 -6.83 -2.96
CA PHE A 15 -7.91 -6.28 -1.61
C PHE A 15 -9.29 -5.79 -1.15
N LEU A 16 -9.51 -5.88 0.15
CA LEU A 16 -10.57 -5.18 0.88
C LEU A 16 -10.07 -3.84 1.42
N PHE A 17 -10.97 -2.89 1.66
CA PHE A 17 -10.58 -1.63 2.32
C PHE A 17 -9.90 -1.88 3.67
N GLN A 18 -10.37 -2.85 4.46
CA GLN A 18 -9.75 -3.20 5.74
C GLN A 18 -8.27 -3.61 5.63
N GLU A 19 -7.83 -4.08 4.47
CA GLU A 19 -6.43 -4.44 4.24
C GLU A 19 -5.56 -3.21 3.93
N ILE A 20 -6.15 -2.08 3.56
CA ILE A 20 -5.40 -0.89 3.10
C ILE A 20 -5.70 0.39 3.88
N VAL A 21 -6.74 0.42 4.73
CA VAL A 21 -7.01 1.51 5.68
C VAL A 21 -6.90 1.02 7.13
N PRO A 22 -6.56 1.90 8.09
CA PRO A 22 -6.63 1.60 9.52
C PRO A 22 -8.06 1.29 9.97
N GLU A 23 -8.20 0.55 11.07
CA GLU A 23 -9.50 0.13 11.60
C GLU A 23 -10.39 1.32 11.96
N GLU A 24 -9.83 2.36 12.56
CA GLU A 24 -10.54 3.57 12.97
C GLU A 24 -11.11 4.33 11.76
N ILE A 25 -10.31 4.46 10.70
CA ILE A 25 -10.72 5.11 9.44
C ILE A 25 -11.78 4.27 8.74
N PHE A 26 -11.62 2.96 8.69
CA PHE A 26 -12.64 2.08 8.12
C PHE A 26 -13.95 2.21 8.89
N ASN A 27 -13.93 2.17 10.22
CA ASN A 27 -15.15 2.26 11.03
C ASN A 27 -15.87 3.60 10.89
N LEU A 28 -15.12 4.69 10.66
CA LEU A 28 -15.67 6.02 10.43
C LEU A 28 -16.35 6.17 9.07
N PHE A 29 -15.85 5.50 8.02
CA PHE A 29 -16.26 5.74 6.63
C PHE A 29 -16.73 4.48 5.87
N LYS A 30 -16.93 3.34 6.53
CA LYS A 30 -17.37 2.07 5.90
C LYS A 30 -18.70 2.18 5.13
N ASP A 31 -19.55 3.14 5.50
CA ASP A 31 -20.83 3.41 4.84
C ASP A 31 -20.69 4.36 3.63
N ASP A 32 -19.48 4.91 3.41
CA ASP A 32 -19.09 5.73 2.24
C ASP A 32 -17.83 5.16 1.56
N PRO A 33 -17.98 4.08 0.76
CA PRO A 33 -16.86 3.47 0.05
C PRO A 33 -16.25 4.38 -1.02
N LEU A 34 -16.99 5.39 -1.50
CA LEU A 34 -16.47 6.38 -2.44
C LEU A 34 -15.44 7.28 -1.75
N PHE A 35 -15.72 7.72 -0.52
CA PHE A 35 -14.75 8.45 0.29
C PHE A 35 -13.49 7.61 0.54
N LEU A 36 -13.65 6.35 0.96
CA LEU A 36 -12.52 5.45 1.19
C LEU A 36 -11.64 5.26 -0.06
N LEU A 37 -12.27 5.19 -1.24
CA LEU A 37 -11.54 5.13 -2.52
C LEU A 37 -10.77 6.42 -2.79
N ASN A 38 -11.39 7.58 -2.57
CA ASN A 38 -10.82 8.90 -2.84
C ASN A 38 -9.67 9.30 -1.92
N ILE A 39 -9.42 8.55 -0.84
CA ILE A 39 -8.20 8.70 -0.03
C ILE A 39 -6.94 8.37 -0.86
N PHE A 40 -7.05 7.45 -1.81
CA PHE A 40 -5.90 6.87 -2.50
C PHE A 40 -5.66 7.48 -3.87
N ASP A 41 -4.39 7.58 -4.24
CA ASP A 41 -3.98 7.80 -5.61
C ASP A 41 -4.23 6.52 -6.43
N GLU A 42 -4.97 6.64 -7.53
CA GLU A 42 -5.33 5.51 -8.38
C GLU A 42 -4.09 4.74 -8.87
N ARG A 43 -2.97 5.44 -9.12
CA ARG A 43 -1.72 4.83 -9.57
C ARG A 43 -1.16 3.90 -8.50
N ALA A 44 -1.27 4.27 -7.23
CA ALA A 44 -0.80 3.45 -6.11
C ALA A 44 -1.63 2.17 -6.00
N LEU A 45 -2.96 2.26 -6.13
CA LEU A 45 -3.85 1.09 -6.13
C LEU A 45 -3.56 0.14 -7.30
N ARG A 46 -3.35 0.69 -8.51
CA ARG A 46 -2.98 -0.10 -9.69
C ARG A 46 -1.65 -0.84 -9.51
N MET A 47 -0.65 -0.19 -8.90
CA MET A 47 0.64 -0.85 -8.62
C MET A 47 0.52 -1.89 -7.51
N LEU A 48 -0.29 -1.64 -6.48
CA LEU A 48 -0.58 -2.63 -5.44
C LEU A 48 -1.22 -3.90 -6.03
N GLN A 49 -2.18 -3.73 -6.95
CA GLN A 49 -2.77 -4.86 -7.67
C GLN A 49 -1.76 -5.57 -8.56
N LYS A 50 -0.95 -4.84 -9.34
CA LYS A 50 0.08 -5.42 -10.21
C LYS A 50 1.12 -6.23 -9.42
N LEU A 51 1.51 -5.74 -8.23
CA LEU A 51 2.38 -6.47 -7.32
C LEU A 51 1.73 -7.75 -6.80
N ARG A 52 0.44 -7.70 -6.43
CA ARG A 52 -0.34 -8.89 -6.03
C ARG A 52 -0.43 -9.92 -7.16
N ASP A 53 -0.67 -9.47 -8.39
CA ASP A 53 -0.74 -10.35 -9.57
C ASP A 53 0.62 -11.01 -9.85
N LYS A 54 1.71 -10.28 -9.63
CA LYS A 54 3.06 -10.76 -9.91
C LYS A 54 3.62 -11.72 -8.86
N PHE A 55 3.47 -11.37 -7.58
CA PHE A 55 4.14 -12.06 -6.47
C PHE A 55 3.18 -12.94 -5.64
N GLY A 56 1.89 -12.92 -5.95
CA GLY A 56 0.88 -13.70 -5.23
C GLY A 56 0.50 -13.05 -3.90
N PRO A 57 0.17 -13.84 -2.86
CA PRO A 57 -0.29 -13.31 -1.59
C PRO A 57 0.55 -12.18 -1.00
N CYS A 58 -0.10 -11.03 -0.81
CA CYS A 58 0.44 -9.77 -0.34
C CYS A 58 -0.43 -9.24 0.80
N THR A 59 0.19 -8.99 1.95
CA THR A 59 -0.41 -8.38 3.15
C THR A 59 0.06 -6.94 3.28
N VAL A 60 -0.87 -6.01 3.47
CA VAL A 60 -0.59 -4.60 3.80
C VAL A 60 -0.90 -4.39 5.28
N ASN A 61 -2.17 -4.21 5.64
CA ASN A 61 -2.65 -4.31 7.01
C ASN A 61 -3.14 -5.74 7.30
N ASN A 62 -3.06 -6.16 8.57
CA ASN A 62 -3.56 -7.46 9.03
C ASN A 62 -4.46 -7.41 10.28
N TRP A 63 -4.87 -6.20 10.71
CA TRP A 63 -5.76 -6.02 11.86
C TRP A 63 -7.10 -6.74 11.71
N LEU A 64 -7.63 -6.90 10.49
CA LEU A 64 -8.86 -7.66 10.21
C LEU A 64 -8.78 -9.11 10.72
N TRP A 65 -7.57 -9.66 10.79
CA TRP A 65 -7.27 -11.03 11.24
C TRP A 65 -6.58 -11.05 12.62
N GLY A 66 -6.63 -9.94 13.37
CA GLY A 66 -6.04 -9.83 14.71
C GLY A 66 -4.52 -9.60 14.73
N GLY A 67 -3.92 -9.24 13.60
CA GLY A 67 -2.50 -8.92 13.53
C GLY A 67 -2.18 -7.47 13.94
N ALA A 68 -0.89 -7.19 14.17
CA ALA A 68 -0.43 -5.89 14.68
C ALA A 68 -0.26 -4.80 13.60
N ASN A 69 -0.24 -5.15 12.30
CA ASN A 69 -0.04 -4.19 11.22
C ASN A 69 -1.35 -3.49 10.87
N HIS A 70 -1.44 -2.19 11.14
CA HIS A 70 -2.63 -1.38 10.88
C HIS A 70 -2.36 -0.03 10.20
N LEU A 71 -1.09 0.34 10.01
CA LEU A 71 -0.65 1.63 9.44
C LEU A 71 0.29 1.44 8.25
N ARG A 72 0.08 0.41 7.44
CA ARG A 72 0.92 0.05 6.28
C ARG A 72 0.35 0.46 4.92
N GLY A 73 -0.95 0.77 4.85
CA GLY A 73 -1.58 1.41 3.69
C GLY A 73 -1.72 2.91 3.92
N TYR A 74 -2.96 3.40 4.03
CA TYR A 74 -3.20 4.78 4.45
C TYR A 74 -2.74 5.03 5.89
N ARG A 75 -2.17 6.22 6.15
CA ARG A 75 -1.86 6.70 7.50
C ARG A 75 -2.58 8.04 7.75
N PRO A 76 -3.31 8.19 8.86
CA PRO A 76 -3.88 9.49 9.25
C PRO A 76 -2.80 10.57 9.39
N LEU A 77 -3.16 11.84 9.16
CA LEU A 77 -2.19 12.95 9.16
C LEU A 77 -1.49 13.14 10.51
N ASP A 78 -2.21 12.91 11.60
CA ASP A 78 -1.79 12.95 12.99
C ASP A 78 -0.98 11.72 13.44
N CYS A 79 -0.90 10.68 12.60
CA CYS A 79 -0.08 9.50 12.89
C CYS A 79 1.40 9.91 13.11
N PRO A 80 2.03 9.49 14.24
CA PRO A 80 3.43 9.82 14.52
C PRO A 80 4.43 9.00 13.70
N ILE A 81 3.97 7.95 13.00
CA ILE A 81 4.82 7.02 12.26
C ILE A 81 5.25 7.60 10.91
N GLY A 82 6.57 7.70 10.71
CA GLY A 82 7.20 8.16 9.48
C GLY A 82 7.25 9.68 9.35
N ALA A 83 7.72 10.15 8.20
CA ALA A 83 7.92 11.58 7.96
C ALA A 83 6.61 12.39 7.98
N LYS A 84 6.70 13.68 8.34
CA LYS A 84 5.56 14.63 8.35
C LYS A 84 4.78 14.65 7.03
N ARG A 85 5.47 14.50 5.90
CA ARG A 85 4.90 14.45 4.53
C ARG A 85 5.06 13.07 3.89
N SER A 86 4.99 12.00 4.70
CA SER A 86 5.03 10.62 4.21
C SER A 86 3.96 10.37 3.14
N GLN A 87 4.30 9.61 2.11
CA GLN A 87 3.39 9.30 1.01
C GLN A 87 2.20 8.43 1.45
N HIS A 88 2.32 7.68 2.55
CA HIS A 88 1.18 6.97 3.15
C HIS A 88 0.06 7.93 3.60
N LYS A 89 0.44 9.11 4.11
CA LYS A 89 -0.50 10.15 4.53
C LYS A 89 -1.22 10.84 3.39
N LEU A 90 -0.73 10.63 2.17
CA LEU A 90 -1.29 11.16 0.93
C LEU A 90 -1.94 10.06 0.08
N GLY A 91 -2.12 8.85 0.62
CA GLY A 91 -2.71 7.72 -0.11
C GLY A 91 -1.87 7.23 -1.30
N LYS A 92 -0.55 7.47 -1.26
CA LYS A 92 0.37 7.23 -2.39
C LYS A 92 1.38 6.11 -2.16
N ALA A 93 1.34 5.44 -1.01
CA ALA A 93 2.33 4.44 -0.63
C ALA A 93 1.71 3.23 0.09
N PHE A 94 2.41 2.10 -0.02
CA PHE A 94 2.06 0.86 0.66
C PHE A 94 3.32 0.14 1.15
N ASP A 95 3.24 -0.42 2.35
CA ASP A 95 4.23 -1.34 2.91
C ASP A 95 3.69 -2.77 2.76
N CYS A 96 4.30 -3.54 1.87
CA CYS A 96 3.81 -4.86 1.48
C CYS A 96 4.66 -5.98 2.09
N SER A 97 4.01 -7.05 2.53
CA SER A 97 4.65 -8.31 2.93
C SER A 97 4.10 -9.44 2.07
N PHE A 98 4.98 -10.11 1.31
CA PHE A 98 4.61 -11.20 0.41
C PHE A 98 4.86 -12.55 1.05
N GLU A 99 3.98 -13.52 0.82
CA GLU A 99 4.07 -14.84 1.44
C GLU A 99 5.26 -15.66 0.91
N ASN A 100 5.52 -15.58 -0.39
CA ASN A 100 6.50 -16.43 -1.08
C ASN A 100 7.80 -15.71 -1.45
N TYR A 101 7.92 -14.41 -1.12
CA TYR A 101 9.05 -13.57 -1.52
C TYR A 101 9.49 -12.67 -0.38
N THR A 102 10.80 -12.58 -0.18
CA THR A 102 11.39 -11.57 0.71
C THR A 102 11.26 -10.17 0.11
N ALA A 103 11.27 -9.14 0.96
CA ALA A 103 11.25 -7.75 0.49
C ALA A 103 12.39 -7.45 -0.50
N GLN A 104 13.58 -8.03 -0.27
CA GLN A 104 14.73 -7.83 -1.16
C GLN A 104 14.51 -8.43 -2.54
N GLN A 105 14.00 -9.67 -2.63
CA GLN A 105 13.68 -10.30 -3.92
C GLN A 105 12.67 -9.48 -4.73
N VAL A 106 11.69 -8.87 -4.06
CA VAL A 106 10.72 -7.99 -4.72
C VAL A 106 11.38 -6.69 -5.21
N ARG A 107 12.25 -6.06 -4.40
CA ARG A 107 13.02 -4.88 -4.83
C ARG A 107 13.86 -5.17 -6.06
N ASP A 108 14.63 -6.25 -6.01
CA ASP A 108 15.53 -6.64 -7.10
C ASP A 108 14.74 -6.86 -8.40
N TYR A 109 13.58 -7.52 -8.30
CA TYR A 109 12.71 -7.72 -9.46
C TYR A 109 12.16 -6.40 -10.02
N VAL A 110 11.63 -5.52 -9.17
CA VAL A 110 11.02 -4.25 -9.59
C VAL A 110 12.06 -3.32 -10.22
N LEU A 111 13.28 -3.29 -9.69
CA LEU A 111 14.38 -2.50 -10.25
C LEU A 111 14.88 -3.07 -11.59
N ALA A 112 14.82 -4.39 -11.78
CA ALA A 112 15.19 -5.04 -13.03
C ALA A 112 14.11 -4.93 -14.13
N HIS A 113 12.85 -4.69 -13.76
CA HIS A 113 11.70 -4.63 -14.68
C HIS A 113 10.83 -3.36 -14.44
N PRO A 114 11.41 -2.15 -14.47
CA PRO A 114 10.69 -0.92 -14.16
C PRO A 114 9.50 -0.66 -15.10
N GLU A 115 9.53 -1.17 -16.32
CA GLU A 115 8.45 -1.09 -17.31
C GLU A 115 7.19 -1.86 -16.88
N GLU A 116 7.32 -2.89 -16.05
CA GLU A 116 6.16 -3.59 -15.48
C GLU A 116 5.46 -2.77 -14.38
N PHE A 117 6.16 -1.79 -13.80
CA PHE A 117 5.70 -0.99 -12.67
C PHE A 117 5.76 0.52 -12.99
N PRO A 118 5.09 0.99 -14.05
CA PRO A 118 5.31 2.30 -14.66
C PRO A 118 4.96 3.49 -13.75
N TYR A 119 4.24 3.26 -12.65
CA TYR A 119 3.90 4.31 -11.69
C TYR A 119 4.71 4.28 -10.40
N ILE A 120 5.52 3.23 -10.16
CA ILE A 120 6.42 3.22 -9.01
C ILE A 120 7.54 4.21 -9.30
N THR A 121 7.78 5.12 -8.36
CA THR A 121 8.77 6.21 -8.52
C THR A 121 9.81 6.19 -7.41
N ALA A 122 9.48 5.59 -6.27
CA ALA A 122 10.39 5.39 -5.16
C ALA A 122 10.09 4.08 -4.42
N ILE A 123 11.14 3.46 -3.87
CA ILE A 123 11.07 2.28 -3.01
C ILE A 123 12.03 2.47 -1.81
N GLU A 124 11.69 1.88 -0.67
CA GLU A 124 12.53 1.91 0.54
C GLU A 124 13.47 0.70 0.58
N GLY A 125 14.77 0.95 0.77
CA GLY A 125 15.81 -0.06 1.00
C GLY A 125 15.95 -0.44 2.47
N ASP A 126 16.66 -1.53 2.74
CA ASP A 126 17.07 -1.98 4.09
C ASP A 126 15.95 -2.14 5.14
N VAL A 127 14.74 -2.46 4.69
CA VAL A 127 13.59 -2.82 5.54
C VAL A 127 13.04 -4.21 5.21
N ASN A 128 12.30 -4.82 6.13
CA ASN A 128 11.79 -6.19 5.96
C ASN A 128 10.42 -6.26 5.23
N TRP A 129 9.88 -5.13 4.80
CA TRP A 129 8.71 -5.02 3.94
C TRP A 129 9.09 -4.37 2.60
N PHE A 130 8.32 -4.61 1.56
CA PHE A 130 8.48 -3.88 0.31
C PHE A 130 7.65 -2.60 0.36
N HIS A 131 8.31 -1.47 0.63
CA HIS A 131 7.70 -0.15 0.48
C HIS A 131 7.80 0.31 -0.97
N PHE A 132 6.71 0.86 -1.50
CA PHE A 132 6.74 1.64 -2.73
C PHE A 132 5.83 2.86 -2.63
N ASP A 133 6.12 3.87 -3.44
CA ASP A 133 5.22 4.99 -3.64
C ASP A 133 5.23 5.57 -5.06
N VAL A 134 4.19 6.34 -5.36
CA VAL A 134 3.90 6.94 -6.67
C VAL A 134 4.02 8.46 -6.66
N ARG A 135 4.84 9.03 -5.76
CA ARG A 135 5.05 10.48 -5.68
C ARG A 135 5.47 11.04 -7.03
N THR A 136 5.02 12.22 -7.40
CA THR A 136 5.49 12.86 -8.64
C THR A 136 6.99 13.15 -8.50
N PRO A 137 7.86 12.51 -9.30
CA PRO A 137 9.29 12.58 -9.08
C PRO A 137 9.88 13.84 -9.73
N THR A 138 10.98 14.34 -9.17
CA THR A 138 11.89 15.28 -9.85
C THR A 138 13.11 14.56 -10.45
N TRP A 139 13.02 13.24 -10.58
CA TRP A 139 14.04 12.34 -11.11
C TRP A 139 13.42 11.41 -12.17
N ILE A 140 14.28 10.68 -12.87
CA ILE A 140 13.89 9.66 -13.85
C ILE A 140 14.11 8.27 -13.23
N GLY A 141 13.15 7.37 -13.45
CA GLY A 141 13.20 5.99 -12.96
C GLY A 141 12.78 5.84 -11.50
N ILE A 142 13.12 4.68 -10.92
CA ILE A 142 12.79 4.34 -9.53
C ILE A 142 13.94 4.77 -8.62
N LYS A 143 13.65 5.64 -7.66
CA LYS A 143 14.62 6.05 -6.63
C LYS A 143 14.56 5.12 -5.43
N VAL A 144 15.68 4.51 -5.06
CA VAL A 144 15.83 3.83 -3.77
C VAL A 144 16.16 4.88 -2.71
N PHE A 145 15.43 4.89 -1.60
CA PHE A 145 15.72 5.70 -0.42
C PHE A 145 15.77 4.83 0.83
N TYR A 146 16.25 5.40 1.93
CA TYR A 146 16.43 4.71 3.20
C TYR A 146 15.68 5.46 4.32
N PRO A 147 15.19 4.76 5.35
CA PRO A 147 14.43 5.34 6.46
C PRO A 147 15.17 6.43 7.25
#